data_AF-A0A948QD50-F1
#
_entry.id   AF-A0A948QD50-F1
#
_cell.length_a   1.000
_cell.length_b   1.000
_cell.length_c   1.000
_cell.angle_alpha   90.00
_cell.angle_beta   90.00
_cell.angle_gamma   90.00
#
_symmetry.space_group_name_H-M   'P 1'
#
loop_
_entity.id
_entity.type
_entity.pdbx_description
1 polymer ?
#
loop_
_entity_poly.entity_id
_entity_poly.type
_entity_poly.pdbx_seq_one_letter_code
_entity_poly.pdbx_strand_id
1 'polypeptide(L)'
;MDTRFKKTLNKFFMINIAKSLNHSITKSLFLRRGQMALMMVLTTLMFLLIMVPVIEKFVQNEGKWSMKSRKTGLAFNLAEAGVDRAYWKLIENSDNWDTIEGGGSIEGYANDKEYDDIEGGTYKINMSTGDGPKEIIIIGTGKDFSSKEYRAIKVVYSKAAIQAAIQAPIIEVEGNANIYWGPIMSLSTLDISGGANELFPRKYARAAITADGTYPDRDIVNDSTNKGPYANDVYTEWWSFNEPPGVPDILTPDTSYYAQLSQDQEAFTGEDLYHTDDWSINNLQDNVCTVDLGLGNGPEPKVRFITDDATFGGSKYFCGILIALGKITFNSGGKHPLGSISVVPPLEAWKEYQVNVVEHKGDSDSGAMSTWDFSCPGNTHPCSEPHGDTDKVDEYPGDSGYHTAAGCYNFRYGRDANCDGVFNDTGDTGGPVGRALSFKGYIYSGTEFTAGGTTKIHGAVAVGPGGDFDGGGCDIYYDDMLDIKMVNDNITRTSWYEVTPVEF
;
A
#
# COMPACT_ATOMS: atom_id res chain seq x y z
N MET A 1 -18.62 -36.92 8.55
CA MET A 1 -19.79 -37.82 8.49
C MET A 1 -20.32 -37.85 7.08
N ASP A 2 -20.49 -39.06 6.55
CA ASP A 2 -20.23 -39.47 5.17
C ASP A 2 -21.43 -39.29 4.21
N THR A 3 -21.25 -38.47 3.17
CA THR A 3 -22.22 -38.19 2.10
C THR A 3 -22.39 -39.36 1.11
N ARG A 4 -21.59 -40.44 1.23
CA ARG A 4 -21.73 -41.64 0.40
C ARG A 4 -22.86 -42.58 0.83
N PHE A 5 -23.44 -42.43 2.03
CA PHE A 5 -24.49 -43.34 2.50
C PHE A 5 -25.91 -42.98 1.99
N LYS A 6 -26.18 -41.72 1.64
CA LYS A 6 -27.52 -41.28 1.17
C LYS A 6 -27.80 -41.58 -0.31
N LYS A 7 -26.78 -41.69 -1.16
CA LYS A 7 -26.99 -41.91 -2.61
C LYS A 7 -27.30 -43.37 -2.96
N THR A 8 -26.93 -44.32 -2.11
CA THR A 8 -27.09 -45.76 -2.40
C THR A 8 -28.45 -46.30 -1.95
N LEU A 9 -29.08 -45.72 -0.90
CA LEU A 9 -30.39 -46.16 -0.44
C LEU A 9 -31.54 -45.76 -1.39
N ASN A 10 -31.47 -44.57 -2.02
CA ASN A 10 -32.51 -44.12 -2.95
C ASN A 10 -32.52 -44.88 -4.29
N LYS A 11 -31.38 -45.44 -4.72
CA LYS A 11 -31.30 -46.23 -5.96
C LYS A 11 -31.84 -47.65 -5.78
N PHE A 12 -31.73 -48.22 -4.57
CA PHE A 12 -32.20 -49.58 -4.29
C PHE A 12 -33.71 -49.67 -4.06
N PHE A 13 -34.34 -48.60 -3.54
CA PHE A 13 -35.79 -48.57 -3.32
C PHE A 13 -36.59 -48.32 -4.61
N MET A 14 -36.06 -47.51 -5.54
CA MET A 14 -36.71 -47.21 -6.82
C MET A 14 -36.68 -48.37 -7.83
N ILE A 15 -35.65 -49.23 -7.79
CA ILE A 15 -35.49 -50.31 -8.78
C ILE A 15 -36.38 -51.52 -8.46
N ASN A 16 -36.69 -51.79 -7.19
CA ASN A 16 -37.52 -52.94 -6.81
C ASN A 16 -39.03 -52.70 -6.99
N ILE A 17 -39.51 -51.46 -6.89
CA ILE A 17 -40.93 -51.14 -7.15
C ILE A 17 -41.24 -51.22 -8.65
N ALA A 18 -40.31 -50.80 -9.53
CA ALA A 18 -40.50 -50.84 -10.98
C ALA A 18 -40.55 -52.27 -11.57
N LYS A 19 -39.89 -53.26 -10.95
CA LYS A 19 -39.92 -54.65 -11.42
C LYS A 19 -41.14 -55.45 -10.95
N SER A 20 -41.73 -55.11 -9.79
CA SER A 20 -42.90 -55.82 -9.26
C SER A 20 -44.22 -55.43 -9.92
N LEU A 21 -44.30 -54.27 -10.59
CA LEU A 21 -45.53 -53.78 -11.22
C LEU A 21 -45.74 -54.25 -12.66
N ASN A 22 -44.74 -54.86 -13.30
CA ASN A 22 -44.80 -55.18 -14.73
C ASN A 22 -45.24 -56.62 -15.07
N HIS A 23 -45.56 -57.47 -14.08
CA HIS A 23 -45.93 -58.88 -14.32
C HIS A 23 -47.40 -59.24 -14.04
N SER A 24 -48.27 -58.26 -13.78
CA SER A 24 -49.69 -58.54 -13.49
C SER A 24 -50.69 -57.55 -14.11
N ILE A 25 -50.40 -56.98 -15.29
CA ILE A 25 -51.32 -56.07 -16.01
C ILE A 25 -51.37 -56.36 -17.52
N THR A 26 -51.53 -57.62 -17.93
CA THR A 26 -51.69 -57.97 -19.36
C THR A 26 -52.79 -58.97 -19.67
N LYS A 27 -53.77 -59.20 -18.77
CA LYS A 27 -54.98 -60.00 -19.09
C LYS A 27 -56.26 -59.53 -18.39
N SER A 28 -56.78 -58.35 -18.72
CA SER A 28 -58.22 -58.03 -18.50
C SER A 28 -58.70 -56.80 -19.27
N LEU A 29 -58.03 -56.44 -20.36
CA LEU A 29 -58.32 -55.25 -21.15
C LEU A 29 -59.31 -55.62 -22.25
N PHE A 30 -60.61 -55.79 -21.96
CA PHE A 30 -61.68 -55.55 -22.96
C PHE A 30 -63.13 -55.59 -22.44
N LEU A 31 -63.40 -55.37 -21.15
CA LEU A 31 -64.72 -54.95 -20.67
C LEU A 31 -64.51 -53.99 -19.49
N ARG A 32 -65.17 -52.82 -19.52
CA ARG A 32 -65.17 -51.71 -18.53
C ARG A 32 -64.27 -50.50 -18.83
N ARG A 33 -64.48 -49.83 -19.97
CA ARG A 33 -63.97 -48.46 -20.24
C ARG A 33 -64.38 -47.44 -19.15
N GLY A 34 -65.47 -47.67 -18.42
CA GLY A 34 -65.89 -46.86 -17.27
C GLY A 34 -65.06 -47.06 -16.00
N GLN A 35 -64.39 -48.21 -15.79
CA GLN A 35 -63.59 -48.44 -14.58
C GLN A 35 -62.16 -47.93 -14.66
N MET A 36 -61.59 -47.85 -15.87
CA MET A 36 -60.24 -47.27 -16.08
C MET A 36 -60.22 -45.76 -15.81
N ALA A 37 -61.25 -45.04 -16.24
CA ALA A 37 -61.40 -43.61 -15.95
C ALA A 37 -61.52 -43.37 -14.43
N LEU A 38 -62.27 -44.22 -13.73
CA LEU A 38 -62.48 -44.11 -12.28
C LEU A 38 -61.20 -44.41 -11.50
N MET A 39 -60.41 -45.42 -11.91
CA MET A 39 -59.09 -45.70 -11.32
C MET A 39 -58.10 -44.57 -11.57
N MET A 40 -58.08 -43.97 -12.77
CA MET A 40 -57.20 -42.84 -13.08
C MET A 40 -57.55 -41.61 -12.24
N VAL A 41 -58.83 -41.29 -12.08
CA VAL A 41 -59.29 -40.19 -11.20
C VAL A 41 -58.91 -40.47 -9.75
N LEU A 42 -59.09 -41.70 -9.27
CA LEU A 42 -58.78 -42.08 -7.89
C LEU A 42 -57.27 -41.98 -7.60
N THR A 43 -56.39 -42.43 -8.51
CA THR A 43 -54.94 -42.30 -8.33
C THR A 43 -54.48 -40.86 -8.43
N THR A 44 -55.03 -40.05 -9.34
CA THR A 44 -54.73 -38.61 -9.38
C THR A 44 -55.13 -37.92 -8.08
N LEU A 45 -56.30 -38.25 -7.53
CA LEU A 45 -56.81 -37.66 -6.28
C LEU A 45 -55.99 -38.10 -5.06
N MET A 46 -55.55 -39.36 -5.01
CA MET A 46 -54.65 -39.87 -3.97
C MET A 46 -53.24 -39.24 -4.07
N PHE A 47 -52.73 -39.02 -5.28
CA PHE A 47 -51.46 -38.32 -5.48
C PHE A 47 -51.54 -36.86 -5.03
N LEU A 48 -52.65 -36.18 -5.34
CA LEU A 48 -52.91 -34.80 -4.89
C LEU A 48 -52.95 -34.71 -3.35
N LEU A 49 -53.63 -35.66 -2.69
CA LEU A 49 -53.67 -35.74 -1.23
C LEU A 49 -52.30 -35.94 -0.57
N ILE A 50 -51.37 -36.61 -1.26
CA ILE A 50 -49.99 -36.80 -0.76
C ILE A 50 -49.11 -35.58 -1.07
N MET A 51 -49.34 -34.91 -2.21
CA MET A 51 -48.56 -33.73 -2.63
C MET A 51 -48.78 -32.52 -1.73
N VAL A 52 -50.02 -32.25 -1.30
CA VAL A 52 -50.36 -31.09 -0.47
C VAL A 52 -49.50 -31.00 0.81
N PRO A 53 -49.42 -32.02 1.68
CA PRO A 53 -48.60 -31.95 2.89
C PRO A 53 -47.08 -31.90 2.63
N VAL A 54 -46.63 -32.39 1.46
CA VAL A 54 -45.22 -32.31 1.06
C VAL A 54 -44.86 -30.87 0.67
N ILE A 55 -45.72 -30.21 -0.11
CA ILE A 55 -45.54 -28.80 -0.48
C ILE A 55 -45.58 -27.91 0.76
N GLU A 56 -46.52 -28.13 1.69
CA GLU A 56 -46.58 -27.37 2.94
C GLU A 56 -45.29 -27.49 3.77
N LYS A 57 -44.74 -28.71 3.90
CA LYS A 57 -43.45 -28.90 4.59
C LYS A 57 -42.29 -28.23 3.88
N PHE A 58 -42.31 -28.19 2.54
CA PHE A 58 -41.28 -27.53 1.76
C PHE A 58 -41.32 -26.01 1.97
N VAL A 59 -42.51 -25.40 1.89
CA VAL A 59 -42.71 -23.96 2.14
C VAL A 59 -42.32 -23.57 3.57
N GLN A 60 -42.67 -24.37 4.57
CA GLN A 60 -42.24 -24.12 5.96
C GLN A 60 -40.72 -24.17 6.15
N ASN A 61 -40.05 -25.09 5.44
CA ASN A 61 -38.59 -25.19 5.49
C ASN A 61 -37.93 -24.02 4.77
N GLU A 62 -38.41 -23.61 3.60
CA GLU A 62 -37.90 -22.42 2.91
C GLU A 62 -38.08 -21.15 3.76
N GLY A 63 -39.22 -21.00 4.44
CA GLY A 63 -39.42 -19.91 5.40
C GLY A 63 -38.40 -19.92 6.53
N LYS A 64 -38.05 -21.10 7.07
CA LYS A 64 -37.00 -21.23 8.11
C LYS A 64 -35.62 -20.91 7.58
N TRP A 65 -35.27 -21.36 6.36
CA TRP A 65 -33.98 -21.06 5.74
C TRP A 65 -33.83 -19.59 5.38
N SER A 66 -34.89 -18.96 4.86
CA SER A 66 -34.93 -17.53 4.57
C SER A 66 -34.77 -16.70 5.86
N MET A 67 -35.48 -17.07 6.93
CA MET A 67 -35.29 -16.42 8.24
C MET A 67 -33.90 -16.67 8.82
N LYS A 68 -33.32 -17.86 8.64
CA LYS A 68 -31.95 -18.14 9.08
C LYS A 68 -30.93 -17.30 8.32
N SER A 69 -31.07 -17.20 7.00
CA SER A 69 -30.22 -16.35 6.14
C SER A 69 -30.34 -14.86 6.49
N ARG A 70 -31.56 -14.40 6.80
CA ARG A 70 -31.80 -13.03 7.26
C ARG A 70 -31.17 -12.76 8.63
N LYS A 71 -31.24 -13.73 9.56
CA LYS A 71 -30.66 -13.62 10.91
C LYS A 71 -29.13 -13.62 10.88
N THR A 72 -28.52 -14.45 10.05
CA THR A 72 -27.07 -14.44 9.81
C THR A 72 -26.63 -13.10 9.21
N GLY A 73 -27.47 -12.48 8.37
CA GLY A 73 -27.22 -11.14 7.83
C GLY A 73 -27.29 -10.03 8.88
N LEU A 74 -28.17 -10.13 9.89
CA LEU A 74 -28.29 -9.08 10.91
C LEU A 74 -27.05 -8.99 11.81
N ALA A 75 -26.56 -10.12 12.33
CA ALA A 75 -25.34 -10.13 13.14
C ALA A 75 -24.11 -9.63 12.36
N PHE A 76 -24.06 -9.94 11.06
CA PHE A 76 -23.03 -9.45 10.16
C PHE A 76 -23.13 -7.93 9.93
N ASN A 77 -24.32 -7.40 9.62
CA ASN A 77 -24.53 -5.96 9.46
C ASN A 77 -24.21 -5.16 10.73
N LEU A 78 -24.48 -5.74 11.91
CA LEU A 78 -24.11 -5.14 13.21
C LEU A 78 -22.58 -5.11 13.40
N ALA A 79 -21.87 -6.15 12.95
CA ALA A 79 -20.41 -6.15 12.94
C ALA A 79 -19.84 -5.09 11.98
N GLU A 80 -20.41 -4.94 10.79
CA GLU A 80 -20.02 -3.89 9.83
C GLU A 80 -20.26 -2.49 10.41
N ALA A 81 -21.41 -2.26 11.03
CA ALA A 81 -21.70 -0.99 11.70
C ALA A 81 -20.68 -0.65 12.80
N GLY A 82 -20.19 -1.67 13.52
CA GLY A 82 -19.10 -1.52 14.49
C GLY A 82 -17.81 -1.06 13.83
N VAL A 83 -17.42 -1.67 12.72
CA VAL A 83 -16.25 -1.28 11.93
C VAL A 83 -16.40 0.14 11.39
N ASP A 84 -17.55 0.49 10.82
CA ASP A 84 -17.79 1.82 10.25
C ASP A 84 -17.73 2.90 11.34
N ARG A 85 -18.35 2.67 12.50
CA ARG A 85 -18.26 3.59 13.65
C ARG A 85 -16.82 3.76 14.12
N ALA A 86 -16.03 2.70 14.14
CA ALA A 86 -14.63 2.74 14.51
C ALA A 86 -13.80 3.56 13.50
N TYR A 87 -14.04 3.34 12.21
CA TYR A 87 -13.40 4.12 11.14
C TYR A 87 -13.70 5.61 11.26
N TRP A 88 -14.97 5.99 11.46
CA TRP A 88 -15.34 7.40 11.68
C TRP A 88 -14.67 8.00 12.92
N LYS A 89 -14.52 7.21 13.99
CA LYS A 89 -13.81 7.67 15.19
C LYS A 89 -12.33 7.89 14.89
N LEU A 90 -11.73 7.01 14.10
CA LEU A 90 -10.32 7.06 13.78
C LEU A 90 -9.96 8.30 12.96
N ILE A 91 -10.81 8.72 12.02
CA ILE A 91 -10.61 9.94 11.21
C ILE A 91 -11.15 11.23 11.87
N GLU A 92 -11.79 11.14 13.04
CA GLU A 92 -12.32 12.32 13.74
C GLU A 92 -11.20 13.23 14.27
N ASN A 93 -10.11 12.62 14.74
CA ASN A 93 -8.94 13.32 15.26
C ASN A 93 -7.69 12.46 14.99
N SER A 94 -6.64 13.04 14.43
CA SER A 94 -5.36 12.35 14.18
C SER A 94 -4.74 11.81 15.47
N ASP A 95 -4.99 12.44 16.62
CA ASP A 95 -4.54 11.92 17.92
C ASP A 95 -5.15 10.55 18.27
N ASN A 96 -6.33 10.22 17.72
CA ASN A 96 -6.94 8.89 17.93
C ASN A 96 -6.10 7.81 17.25
N TRP A 97 -5.59 8.10 16.06
CA TRP A 97 -4.66 7.21 15.36
C TRP A 97 -3.40 7.02 16.19
N ASP A 98 -2.74 8.13 16.55
CA ASP A 98 -1.48 8.13 17.28
C ASP A 98 -1.61 7.42 18.65
N THR A 99 -2.77 7.57 19.31
CA THR A 99 -3.08 6.87 20.57
C THR A 99 -3.11 5.35 20.40
N ILE A 100 -3.79 4.83 19.37
CA ILE A 100 -3.91 3.39 19.15
C ILE A 100 -2.59 2.82 18.60
N GLU A 101 -1.91 3.56 17.73
CA GLU A 101 -0.59 3.21 17.22
C GLU A 101 0.43 3.08 18.35
N GLY A 102 0.41 4.00 19.32
CA GLY A 102 1.21 3.91 20.55
C GLY A 102 0.80 2.81 21.53
N GLY A 103 -0.17 1.96 21.18
CA GLY A 103 -0.68 0.86 22.03
C GLY A 103 -1.67 1.31 23.11
N GLY A 104 -2.13 2.56 23.05
CA GLY A 104 -3.22 3.08 23.89
C GLY A 104 -4.59 2.54 23.47
N SER A 105 -5.63 3.00 24.17
CA SER A 105 -7.01 2.58 23.93
C SER A 105 -7.96 3.77 24.02
N ILE A 106 -8.98 3.79 23.16
CA ILE A 106 -10.03 4.82 23.18
C ILE A 106 -11.26 4.24 23.88
N GLU A 107 -11.81 4.98 24.86
CA GLU A 107 -13.00 4.57 25.62
C GLU A 107 -14.19 4.29 24.69
N GLY A 108 -14.81 3.12 24.85
CA GLY A 108 -15.89 2.63 24.00
C GLY A 108 -15.44 1.91 22.72
N TYR A 109 -14.13 1.78 22.48
CA TYR A 109 -13.55 1.13 21.31
C TYR A 109 -12.49 0.09 21.68
N ALA A 110 -12.46 -0.33 22.96
CA ALA A 110 -11.51 -1.30 23.50
C ALA A 110 -12.23 -2.58 23.99
N ASN A 111 -13.29 -2.97 23.28
CA ASN A 111 -14.21 -4.04 23.65
C ASN A 111 -14.90 -3.85 25.02
N ASP A 112 -15.04 -2.59 25.45
CA ASP A 112 -15.48 -2.16 26.78
C ASP A 112 -16.94 -1.69 26.82
N LYS A 113 -17.53 -1.35 25.66
CA LYS A 113 -18.91 -0.84 25.54
C LYS A 113 -19.73 -1.60 24.51
N GLU A 114 -20.97 -1.92 24.88
CA GLU A 114 -22.00 -2.42 23.97
C GLU A 114 -22.83 -1.27 23.42
N TYR A 115 -23.01 -1.24 22.11
CA TYR A 115 -23.87 -0.29 21.41
C TYR A 115 -25.14 -0.99 20.94
N ASP A 116 -26.29 -0.39 21.25
CA ASP A 116 -27.64 -0.88 20.95
C ASP A 116 -28.44 0.09 20.07
N ASP A 117 -27.74 0.97 19.34
CA ASP A 117 -28.34 2.03 18.53
C ASP A 117 -28.91 1.55 17.18
N ILE A 118 -28.72 0.27 16.84
CA ILE A 118 -29.28 -0.37 15.65
C ILE A 118 -30.30 -1.41 16.09
N GLU A 119 -31.51 -1.34 15.55
CA GLU A 119 -32.60 -2.24 15.92
C GLU A 119 -32.27 -3.71 15.63
N GLY A 120 -32.54 -4.58 16.60
CA GLY A 120 -32.46 -6.03 16.46
C GLY A 120 -31.20 -6.68 17.04
N GLY A 121 -30.23 -5.90 17.52
CA GLY A 121 -29.07 -6.47 18.21
C GLY A 121 -28.18 -5.43 18.89
N THR A 122 -26.98 -5.88 19.23
CA THR A 122 -25.91 -5.06 19.84
C THR A 122 -24.60 -5.32 19.13
N TYR A 123 -23.66 -4.39 19.21
CA TYR A 123 -22.29 -4.61 18.74
C TYR A 123 -21.25 -4.05 19.70
N LYS A 124 -20.04 -4.62 19.64
CA LYS A 124 -18.82 -4.16 20.31
C LYS A 124 -17.76 -3.85 19.28
N ILE A 125 -16.83 -2.97 19.65
CA ILE A 125 -15.72 -2.54 18.82
C ILE A 125 -14.42 -2.75 19.60
N ASN A 126 -13.40 -3.29 18.93
CA ASN A 126 -12.04 -3.34 19.45
C ASN A 126 -11.07 -2.75 18.43
N MET A 127 -10.35 -1.71 18.80
CA MET A 127 -9.25 -1.13 18.02
C MET A 127 -7.92 -1.46 18.68
N SER A 128 -6.95 -1.91 17.90
CA SER A 128 -5.59 -2.22 18.39
C SER A 128 -4.56 -1.96 17.30
N THR A 129 -3.28 -1.87 17.69
CA THR A 129 -2.16 -1.79 16.76
C THR A 129 -2.06 -3.05 15.89
N GLY A 130 -1.66 -2.89 14.62
CA GLY A 130 -1.39 -3.97 13.67
C GLY A 130 0.03 -4.52 13.76
N ASP A 131 0.31 -5.52 12.93
CA ASP A 131 1.64 -6.14 12.84
C ASP A 131 2.56 -5.36 11.88
N GLY A 132 1.99 -4.65 10.91
CA GLY A 132 2.72 -3.78 9.99
C GLY A 132 2.96 -2.36 10.53
N PRO A 133 3.89 -1.61 9.93
CA PRO A 133 4.12 -0.21 10.29
C PRO A 133 2.87 0.61 9.98
N LYS A 134 2.45 1.47 10.92
CA LYS A 134 1.26 2.33 10.77
C LYS A 134 0.02 1.55 10.37
N GLU A 135 -0.17 0.39 11.00
CA GLU A 135 -1.40 -0.40 10.85
C GLU A 135 -2.24 -0.34 12.12
N ILE A 136 -3.56 -0.24 11.93
CA ILE A 136 -4.55 -0.38 12.99
C ILE A 136 -5.52 -1.49 12.59
N ILE A 137 -5.74 -2.39 13.53
CA ILE A 137 -6.72 -3.47 13.43
C ILE A 137 -8.02 -3.01 14.11
N ILE A 138 -9.11 -3.12 13.37
CA ILE A 138 -10.47 -2.89 13.88
C ILE A 138 -11.23 -4.21 13.85
N ILE A 139 -11.79 -4.62 14.98
CA ILE A 139 -12.67 -5.78 15.09
C ILE A 139 -14.05 -5.31 15.56
N GLY A 140 -15.04 -5.37 14.66
CA GLY A 140 -16.44 -5.17 15.00
C GLY A 140 -17.10 -6.51 15.28
N THR A 141 -17.74 -6.67 16.44
CA THR A 141 -18.46 -7.91 16.81
C THR A 141 -19.95 -7.61 16.98
N GLY A 142 -20.81 -8.23 16.18
CA GLY A 142 -22.26 -8.06 16.22
C GLY A 142 -22.98 -9.26 16.87
N LYS A 143 -24.03 -8.97 17.63
CA LYS A 143 -24.88 -9.93 18.34
C LYS A 143 -26.36 -9.68 18.04
N ASP A 144 -27.01 -10.62 17.38
CA ASP A 144 -28.46 -10.57 17.13
C ASP A 144 -29.24 -11.00 18.38
N PHE A 145 -30.19 -10.16 18.83
CA PHE A 145 -31.01 -10.46 20.00
C PHE A 145 -31.93 -11.67 19.83
N SER A 146 -32.36 -11.95 18.59
CA SER A 146 -33.34 -12.98 18.26
C SER A 146 -32.71 -14.36 18.09
N SER A 147 -31.62 -14.45 17.33
CA SER A 147 -30.92 -15.72 17.08
C SER A 147 -29.86 -16.04 18.12
N LYS A 148 -29.37 -15.02 18.85
CA LYS A 148 -28.15 -15.10 19.67
C LYS A 148 -26.93 -15.53 18.85
N GLU A 149 -26.94 -15.28 17.53
CA GLU A 149 -25.77 -15.47 16.68
C GLU A 149 -24.78 -14.31 16.90
N TYR A 150 -23.50 -14.67 16.91
CA TYR A 150 -22.38 -13.76 17.00
C TYR A 150 -21.59 -13.83 15.70
N ARG A 151 -21.20 -12.67 15.17
CA ARG A 151 -20.28 -12.56 14.03
C ARG A 151 -19.30 -11.45 14.30
N ALA A 152 -18.08 -11.60 13.79
CA ALA A 152 -17.06 -10.58 13.91
C ALA A 152 -16.37 -10.35 12.58
N ILE A 153 -16.06 -9.09 12.31
CA ILE A 153 -15.34 -8.65 11.10
C ILE A 153 -14.06 -8.01 11.57
N LYS A 154 -12.94 -8.47 11.02
CA LYS A 154 -11.63 -7.86 11.20
C LYS A 154 -11.29 -7.05 9.94
N VAL A 155 -10.89 -5.82 10.15
CA VAL A 155 -10.41 -4.91 9.11
C VAL A 155 -9.05 -4.39 9.53
N VAL A 156 -8.11 -4.36 8.58
CA VAL A 156 -6.82 -3.72 8.78
C VAL A 156 -6.80 -2.45 7.95
N TYR A 157 -6.49 -1.35 8.62
CA TYR A 157 -6.29 -0.05 8.03
C TYR A 157 -4.82 0.32 8.15
N SER A 158 -4.26 0.94 7.12
CA SER A 158 -2.95 1.55 7.18
C SER A 158 -3.05 3.05 6.90
N LYS A 159 -2.23 3.85 7.56
CA LYS A 159 -2.08 5.27 7.26
C LYS A 159 -1.01 5.43 6.19
N ALA A 160 -1.33 6.16 5.12
CA ALA A 160 -0.38 6.38 4.05
C ALA A 160 0.85 7.11 4.60
N ALA A 161 2.03 6.51 4.38
CA ALA A 161 3.30 7.18 4.56
C ALA A 161 3.65 7.98 3.30
N ILE A 162 4.79 8.66 3.31
CA ILE A 162 5.44 9.02 2.05
C ILE A 162 5.68 7.71 1.29
N GLN A 163 5.45 7.70 -0.03
CA GLN A 163 5.49 6.49 -0.86
C GLN A 163 6.54 6.56 -1.97
N ALA A 164 7.23 7.70 -2.09
CA ALA A 164 8.13 7.99 -3.19
C ALA A 164 9.32 8.84 -2.73
N ALA A 165 10.43 8.68 -3.44
CA ALA A 165 11.62 9.51 -3.28
C ALA A 165 11.32 10.98 -3.65
N ILE A 166 10.52 11.16 -4.71
CA ILE A 166 10.08 12.47 -5.21
C ILE A 166 8.59 12.43 -5.46
N GLN A 167 7.88 13.44 -4.94
CA GLN A 167 6.46 13.68 -5.19
C GLN A 167 6.28 15.14 -5.57
N ALA A 168 5.94 15.44 -6.82
CA ALA A 168 5.69 16.82 -7.25
C ALA A 168 4.60 16.88 -8.33
N PRO A 169 3.89 18.01 -8.48
CA PRO A 169 2.91 18.14 -9.55
C PRO A 169 3.54 18.05 -10.94
N ILE A 170 4.69 18.69 -11.14
CA ILE A 170 5.52 18.60 -12.34
C ILE A 170 6.92 18.19 -11.90
N ILE A 171 7.55 17.31 -12.67
CA ILE A 171 8.92 16.86 -12.42
C ILE A 171 9.72 17.09 -13.70
N GLU A 172 10.71 17.98 -13.62
CA GLU A 172 11.69 18.25 -14.67
C GLU A 172 13.06 17.88 -14.11
N VAL A 173 13.67 16.82 -14.64
CA VAL A 173 14.96 16.33 -14.16
C VAL A 173 15.94 16.26 -15.31
N GLU A 174 16.99 17.05 -15.23
CA GLU A 174 18.03 17.14 -16.24
C GLU A 174 19.40 16.71 -15.70
N GLY A 175 20.34 16.48 -16.62
CA GLY A 175 21.73 16.21 -16.26
C GLY A 175 21.91 14.90 -15.50
N ASN A 176 22.78 14.86 -14.49
CA ASN A 176 23.15 13.64 -13.76
C ASN A 176 22.39 13.50 -12.44
N ALA A 177 21.06 13.48 -12.48
CA ALA A 177 20.27 13.25 -11.28
C ALA A 177 19.89 11.77 -11.14
N ASN A 178 20.29 11.11 -10.05
CA ASN A 178 20.00 9.70 -9.82
C ASN A 178 19.03 9.52 -8.66
N ILE A 179 18.00 8.72 -8.85
CA ILE A 179 17.02 8.41 -7.81
C ILE A 179 17.14 6.92 -7.48
N TYR A 180 17.18 6.60 -6.18
CA TYR A 180 17.38 5.26 -5.67
C TYR A 180 16.35 4.90 -4.59
N TRP A 181 16.06 3.61 -4.47
CA TRP A 181 15.28 2.94 -3.42
C TRP A 181 13.79 3.27 -3.32
N GLY A 182 13.30 4.27 -4.04
CA GLY A 182 11.88 4.60 -4.07
C GLY A 182 11.46 5.19 -5.41
N PRO A 183 10.16 5.17 -5.71
CA PRO A 183 9.63 5.63 -6.97
C PRO A 183 9.66 7.16 -7.10
N ILE A 184 9.41 7.63 -8.32
CA ILE A 184 9.19 9.04 -8.67
C ILE A 184 7.70 9.21 -9.02
N MET A 185 7.02 10.22 -8.47
CA MET A 185 5.59 10.45 -8.69
C MET A 185 5.31 11.88 -9.16
N SER A 186 4.72 12.01 -10.34
CA SER A 186 4.21 13.26 -10.91
C SER A 186 2.68 13.27 -10.98
N LEU A 187 2.04 14.36 -10.54
CA LEU A 187 0.59 14.58 -10.77
C LEU A 187 0.28 15.15 -12.15
N SER A 188 1.28 15.40 -12.98
CA SER A 188 1.15 15.88 -14.35
C SER A 188 2.20 15.19 -15.23
N THR A 189 3.12 15.97 -15.82
CA THR A 189 4.15 15.49 -16.73
C THR A 189 5.43 15.20 -15.94
N LEU A 190 6.17 14.19 -16.39
CA LEU A 190 7.51 13.87 -15.91
C LEU A 190 8.45 13.98 -17.11
N ASP A 191 9.31 15.00 -17.11
CA ASP A 191 10.30 15.24 -18.16
C ASP A 191 11.70 14.90 -17.64
N ILE A 192 12.35 13.92 -18.26
CA ILE A 192 13.64 13.39 -17.82
C ILE A 192 14.67 13.44 -18.94
N SER A 193 15.82 14.06 -18.69
CA SER A 193 16.88 14.17 -19.69
C SER A 193 18.28 13.88 -19.12
N GLY A 194 19.23 13.60 -20.01
CA GLY A 194 20.62 13.36 -19.64
C GLY A 194 20.83 12.03 -18.91
N GLY A 195 21.61 12.06 -17.83
CA GLY A 195 21.88 10.91 -16.95
C GLY A 195 20.75 10.61 -15.95
N ALA A 196 19.71 11.44 -15.87
CA ALA A 196 18.48 11.11 -15.15
C ALA A 196 17.54 10.20 -15.94
N ASN A 197 17.81 10.03 -17.24
CA ASN A 197 17.04 9.20 -18.17
C ASN A 197 17.40 7.70 -18.00
N GLU A 198 17.39 7.20 -16.77
CA GLU A 198 17.64 5.80 -16.44
C GLU A 198 16.34 4.97 -16.49
N LEU A 199 16.43 3.64 -16.65
CA LEU A 199 15.25 2.74 -16.66
C LEU A 199 14.66 2.48 -15.26
N PHE A 200 15.34 2.95 -14.22
CA PHE A 200 14.96 2.88 -12.81
C PHE A 200 14.93 4.31 -12.22
N PRO A 201 14.36 4.52 -11.02
CA PRO A 201 13.43 3.60 -10.35
C PRO A 201 12.10 3.58 -11.11
N ARG A 202 11.07 3.05 -10.49
CA ARG A 202 9.74 3.19 -11.06
C ARG A 202 9.29 4.66 -11.16
N LYS A 203 8.74 5.09 -12.30
CA LYS A 203 8.25 6.46 -12.56
C LYS A 203 6.75 6.57 -12.84
N TYR A 204 6.00 7.30 -12.04
CA TYR A 204 4.58 7.54 -12.30
C TYR A 204 4.32 8.98 -12.75
N ALA A 205 3.47 9.18 -13.76
CA ALA A 205 2.99 10.51 -14.18
C ALA A 205 1.52 10.50 -14.64
N ARG A 206 0.64 11.41 -14.14
CA ARG A 206 -0.79 11.46 -14.55
C ARG A 206 -0.97 11.75 -16.04
N ALA A 207 -0.02 12.48 -16.61
CA ALA A 207 0.00 12.87 -18.01
C ALA A 207 1.05 12.05 -18.77
N ALA A 208 2.10 12.69 -19.30
CA ALA A 208 3.13 12.05 -20.11
C ALA A 208 4.44 11.85 -19.34
N ILE A 209 5.22 10.85 -19.77
CA ILE A 209 6.62 10.67 -19.39
C ILE A 209 7.45 10.97 -20.64
N THR A 210 8.00 12.18 -20.70
CA THR A 210 8.86 12.62 -21.80
C THR A 210 10.31 12.41 -21.42
N ALA A 211 11.13 12.07 -22.43
CA ALA A 211 12.54 11.90 -22.21
C ALA A 211 13.37 12.36 -23.40
N ASP A 212 14.44 13.11 -23.13
CA ASP A 212 15.48 13.44 -24.11
C ASP A 212 16.78 12.66 -23.80
N GLY A 213 17.52 12.26 -24.82
CA GLY A 213 18.80 11.55 -24.68
C GLY A 213 18.79 10.06 -25.06
N THR A 214 19.48 9.23 -24.26
CA THR A 214 19.80 7.81 -24.61
C THR A 214 18.57 6.96 -24.89
N TYR A 215 17.45 7.27 -24.24
CA TYR A 215 16.17 6.59 -24.40
C TYR A 215 15.10 7.65 -24.73
N PRO A 216 15.01 8.10 -26.00
CA PRO A 216 14.09 9.17 -26.39
C PRO A 216 12.64 8.66 -26.48
N ASP A 217 11.68 9.50 -26.10
CA ASP A 217 10.22 9.33 -26.22
C ASP A 217 9.64 8.01 -25.66
N ARG A 218 9.55 7.92 -24.32
CA ARG A 218 9.12 6.72 -23.58
C ARG A 218 7.60 6.56 -23.46
N ASP A 219 6.86 7.63 -23.16
CA ASP A 219 5.38 7.63 -23.17
C ASP A 219 4.80 9.05 -23.46
N ILE A 220 4.63 9.37 -24.74
CA ILE A 220 4.22 10.71 -25.22
C ILE A 220 2.73 10.85 -25.50
N VAL A 221 1.93 9.79 -25.35
CA VAL A 221 0.51 9.80 -25.71
C VAL A 221 -0.35 9.81 -24.43
N ASN A 222 -0.81 11.01 -24.05
CA ASN A 222 -1.87 11.17 -23.06
C ASN A 222 -3.05 10.26 -23.43
N ASP A 223 -3.49 9.42 -22.48
CA ASP A 223 -4.60 8.46 -22.60
C ASP A 223 -4.34 7.17 -23.39
N SER A 224 -3.08 6.84 -23.74
CA SER A 224 -2.79 5.49 -24.24
C SER A 224 -2.97 4.45 -23.12
N THR A 225 -3.57 3.30 -23.43
CA THR A 225 -3.72 2.22 -22.44
C THR A 225 -2.33 1.81 -21.96
N ASN A 226 -2.17 1.60 -20.66
CA ASN A 226 -0.91 1.17 -20.07
C ASN A 226 -0.32 0.03 -20.87
N LYS A 227 0.82 0.31 -21.49
CA LYS A 227 1.65 -0.73 -22.02
C LYS A 227 2.34 -1.34 -20.81
N GLY A 228 1.81 -2.45 -20.31
CA GLY A 228 2.60 -3.32 -19.46
C GLY A 228 3.91 -3.68 -20.17
N PRO A 229 4.93 -4.21 -19.46
CA PRO A 229 6.27 -4.53 -20.00
C PRO A 229 6.30 -5.52 -21.19
N TYR A 230 5.13 -5.90 -21.71
CA TYR A 230 4.89 -6.79 -22.85
C TYR A 230 4.40 -6.08 -24.11
N ALA A 231 4.36 -4.75 -24.17
CA ALA A 231 4.42 -4.13 -25.48
C ALA A 231 5.78 -4.53 -26.11
N ASN A 232 5.80 -4.90 -27.39
CA ASN A 232 7.04 -5.19 -28.14
C ASN A 232 7.93 -3.94 -28.34
N ASP A 233 7.80 -2.98 -27.42
CA ASP A 233 8.30 -1.64 -27.46
C ASP A 233 9.41 -1.55 -26.40
N VAL A 234 10.64 -1.55 -26.88
CA VAL A 234 11.89 -1.48 -26.09
C VAL A 234 11.99 -0.21 -25.23
N TYR A 235 11.02 0.70 -25.33
CA TYR A 235 10.93 1.95 -24.57
C TYR A 235 9.88 1.90 -23.44
N THR A 236 9.28 0.73 -23.17
CA THR A 236 8.26 0.56 -22.13
C THR A 236 8.89 0.57 -20.73
N GLU A 237 8.61 1.58 -19.93
CA GLU A 237 9.06 1.67 -18.54
C GLU A 237 8.13 0.95 -17.55
N TRP A 238 8.65 0.66 -16.35
CA TRP A 238 8.06 -0.20 -15.33
C TRP A 238 6.80 0.36 -14.61
N TRP A 239 6.13 1.36 -15.23
CA TRP A 239 4.69 1.67 -15.15
C TRP A 239 4.33 3.01 -15.86
N SER A 240 3.16 3.10 -16.49
CA SER A 240 2.44 4.35 -16.79
C SER A 240 0.95 4.16 -16.40
N PHE A 241 0.10 5.19 -16.49
CA PHE A 241 -0.89 5.54 -15.46
C PHE A 241 -2.38 5.11 -15.60
N ASN A 242 -3.13 5.38 -14.52
CA ASN A 242 -4.58 5.71 -14.49
C ASN A 242 -5.60 4.55 -14.48
N GLU A 243 -5.16 3.33 -14.18
CA GLU A 243 -6.09 2.28 -13.74
C GLU A 243 -6.17 2.27 -12.21
N PRO A 244 -7.36 2.06 -11.60
CA PRO A 244 -7.53 2.06 -10.15
C PRO A 244 -6.47 1.21 -9.44
N PRO A 245 -5.75 1.76 -8.43
CA PRO A 245 -6.09 2.99 -7.71
C PRO A 245 -5.57 4.31 -8.32
N GLY A 246 -4.85 4.29 -9.44
CA GLY A 246 -4.17 5.46 -10.00
C GLY A 246 -2.97 5.87 -9.15
N VAL A 247 -2.34 7.00 -9.46
CA VAL A 247 -1.30 7.52 -8.55
C VAL A 247 -1.89 8.22 -7.36
N PRO A 248 -1.36 7.88 -6.18
CA PRO A 248 -1.70 8.56 -4.95
C PRO A 248 -1.57 10.08 -5.09
N ASP A 249 -2.55 10.82 -4.56
CA ASP A 249 -2.41 12.26 -4.42
C ASP A 249 -1.17 12.60 -3.57
N ILE A 250 -0.56 13.74 -3.86
CA ILE A 250 0.54 14.26 -3.04
C ILE A 250 -0.04 14.64 -1.68
N LEU A 251 0.50 14.02 -0.63
CA LEU A 251 0.13 14.33 0.74
C LEU A 251 0.77 15.66 1.14
N THR A 252 -0.02 16.51 1.79
CA THR A 252 0.46 17.79 2.31
C THR A 252 0.80 17.62 3.80
N PRO A 253 2.03 17.96 4.24
CA PRO A 253 2.39 17.94 5.65
C PRO A 253 1.54 18.94 6.44
N ASP A 254 1.30 18.66 7.72
CA ASP A 254 0.61 19.60 8.62
C ASP A 254 1.53 20.79 8.93
N THR A 255 1.46 21.80 8.08
CA THR A 255 2.31 23.00 8.18
C THR A 255 2.04 23.81 9.45
N SER A 256 0.82 23.73 10.02
CA SER A 256 0.50 24.43 11.27
C SER A 256 1.18 23.75 12.46
N TYR A 257 1.12 22.41 12.50
CA TYR A 257 1.85 21.62 13.49
C TYR A 257 3.36 21.86 13.41
N TYR A 258 3.94 21.77 12.22
CA TYR A 258 5.40 21.92 12.06
C TYR A 258 5.90 23.35 12.27
N ALA A 259 5.10 24.36 11.95
CA ALA A 259 5.43 25.75 12.29
C ALA A 259 5.53 25.94 13.81
N GLN A 260 4.54 25.44 14.56
CA GLN A 260 4.56 25.53 16.02
C GLN A 260 5.72 24.72 16.62
N LEU A 261 5.94 23.50 16.14
CA LEU A 261 7.04 22.65 16.61
C LEU A 261 8.41 23.30 16.36
N SER A 262 8.60 23.94 15.21
CA SER A 262 9.84 24.67 14.90
C SER A 262 10.07 25.85 15.86
N GLN A 263 9.03 26.64 16.16
CA GLN A 263 9.10 27.73 17.14
C GLN A 263 9.42 27.23 18.56
N ASP A 264 8.79 26.13 18.98
CA ASP A 264 9.02 25.55 20.30
C ASP A 264 10.46 25.01 20.43
N GLN A 265 10.97 24.35 19.38
CA GLN A 265 12.35 23.87 19.31
C GLN A 265 13.36 25.02 19.31
N GLU A 266 13.10 26.11 18.58
CA GLU A 266 13.94 27.32 18.58
C GLU A 266 13.97 27.96 19.98
N ALA A 267 12.82 28.12 20.63
CA ALA A 267 12.74 28.66 21.99
C ALA A 267 13.51 27.81 23.02
N PHE A 268 13.56 26.50 22.83
CA PHE A 268 14.26 25.57 23.72
C PHE A 268 15.77 25.49 23.45
N THR A 269 16.18 25.44 22.18
CA THR A 269 17.58 25.21 21.77
C THR A 269 18.37 26.50 21.54
N GLY A 270 17.68 27.60 21.21
CA GLY A 270 18.27 28.84 20.74
C GLY A 270 18.84 28.77 19.31
N GLU A 271 18.56 27.69 18.58
CA GLU A 271 18.92 27.56 17.16
C GLU A 271 17.89 28.26 16.27
N ASP A 272 18.37 28.83 15.16
CA ASP A 272 17.57 29.52 14.14
C ASP A 272 16.82 28.47 13.29
N LEU A 273 15.54 28.22 13.60
CA LEU A 273 14.75 27.13 13.01
C LEU A 273 13.46 27.64 12.34
N TYR A 274 12.87 28.74 12.81
CA TYR A 274 11.63 29.30 12.30
C TYR A 274 11.86 30.66 11.62
N HIS A 275 11.51 30.76 10.33
CA HIS A 275 11.71 31.96 9.52
C HIS A 275 10.42 32.46 8.90
N THR A 276 10.17 33.76 8.99
CA THR A 276 8.98 34.42 8.41
C THR A 276 9.24 35.12 7.07
N ASP A 277 10.49 35.13 6.60
CA ASP A 277 10.96 35.80 5.39
C ASP A 277 11.94 34.88 4.64
N ASP A 278 12.42 35.31 3.47
CA ASP A 278 13.47 34.64 2.72
C ASP A 278 14.66 34.26 3.62
N TRP A 279 15.05 32.98 3.58
CA TRP A 279 16.18 32.48 4.34
C TRP A 279 17.28 31.96 3.43
N SER A 280 18.47 32.53 3.55
CA SER A 280 19.65 32.03 2.84
C SER A 280 20.77 31.72 3.81
N ILE A 281 21.28 30.49 3.73
CA ILE A 281 22.36 30.03 4.58
C ILE A 281 23.43 29.30 3.77
N ASN A 282 24.69 29.57 4.11
CA ASN A 282 25.83 28.88 3.56
C ASN A 282 26.49 28.00 4.61
N ASN A 283 26.84 26.78 4.24
CA ASN A 283 27.54 25.82 5.09
C ASN A 283 26.78 25.41 6.36
N LEU A 284 25.45 25.28 6.30
CA LEU A 284 24.64 24.77 7.41
C LEU A 284 25.07 23.33 7.77
N GLN A 285 25.41 23.10 9.04
CA GLN A 285 25.87 21.81 9.54
C GLN A 285 25.21 21.45 10.88
N ASP A 286 24.54 20.31 10.93
CA ASP A 286 24.07 19.70 12.17
C ASP A 286 25.14 18.74 12.70
N ASN A 287 25.56 18.96 13.95
CA ASN A 287 26.53 18.08 14.62
C ASN A 287 25.90 16.77 15.11
N VAL A 288 24.60 16.79 15.37
CA VAL A 288 23.81 15.65 15.80
C VAL A 288 22.68 15.52 14.81
N CYS A 289 22.61 14.37 14.15
CA CYS A 289 21.56 14.11 13.20
C CYS A 289 20.53 13.13 13.77
N THR A 290 19.35 13.64 14.09
CA THR A 290 18.22 12.88 14.59
C THR A 290 17.08 12.96 13.58
N VAL A 291 16.86 11.84 12.90
CA VAL A 291 15.72 11.60 12.00
C VAL A 291 14.96 10.33 12.41
N ASP A 292 15.28 9.77 13.58
CA ASP A 292 14.55 8.61 14.08
C ASP A 292 13.15 9.06 14.49
N LEU A 293 12.20 8.65 13.68
CA LEU A 293 10.83 9.12 13.65
C LEU A 293 9.85 8.08 14.22
N GLY A 294 10.30 6.89 14.66
CA GLY A 294 9.38 5.75 14.79
C GLY A 294 9.61 4.72 15.88
N LEU A 295 10.65 4.80 16.72
CA LEU A 295 10.87 3.80 17.79
C LEU A 295 10.89 4.39 19.21
N GLY A 296 9.93 5.28 19.50
CA GLY A 296 9.35 5.49 20.83
C GLY A 296 10.22 6.04 21.97
N ASN A 297 11.52 6.31 21.77
CA ASN A 297 12.38 6.94 22.79
C ASN A 297 13.49 7.84 22.20
N GLY A 298 13.45 8.13 20.89
CA GLY A 298 14.42 9.02 20.24
C GLY A 298 14.09 10.50 20.49
N PRO A 299 15.08 11.40 20.46
CA PRO A 299 14.82 12.84 20.39
C PRO A 299 14.05 13.17 19.12
N GLU A 300 13.09 14.09 19.22
CA GLU A 300 12.31 14.57 18.08
C GLU A 300 13.21 15.05 16.93
N PRO A 301 12.77 14.87 15.67
CA PRO A 301 13.50 15.39 14.52
C PRO A 301 13.60 16.92 14.62
N LYS A 302 14.73 17.47 14.18
CA LYS A 302 14.89 18.92 14.06
C LYS A 302 13.97 19.45 12.95
N VAL A 303 13.12 20.43 13.25
CA VAL A 303 12.16 21.00 12.29
C VAL A 303 12.60 22.41 11.92
N ARG A 304 12.90 22.62 10.63
CA ARG A 304 13.15 23.94 10.05
C ARG A 304 11.95 24.35 9.22
N PHE A 305 11.35 25.47 9.57
CA PHE A 305 10.14 25.97 8.95
C PHE A 305 10.35 27.39 8.43
N ILE A 306 10.17 27.58 7.12
CA ILE A 306 10.36 28.85 6.42
C ILE A 306 9.04 29.21 5.73
N THR A 307 8.51 30.41 5.96
CA THR A 307 7.24 30.82 5.32
C THR A 307 7.42 31.35 3.90
N ASP A 308 8.65 31.64 3.47
CA ASP A 308 9.01 32.15 2.14
C ASP A 308 10.07 31.25 1.48
N ASP A 309 10.90 31.80 0.59
CA ASP A 309 11.97 31.06 -0.10
C ASP A 309 13.14 30.68 0.83
N ALA A 310 13.72 29.51 0.59
CA ALA A 310 14.88 29.00 1.31
C ALA A 310 16.02 28.62 0.36
N THR A 311 17.20 29.19 0.54
CA THR A 311 18.39 28.92 -0.28
C THR A 311 19.55 28.38 0.56
N PHE A 312 20.00 27.17 0.23
CA PHE A 312 21.09 26.48 0.91
C PHE A 312 22.31 26.39 -0.02
N GLY A 313 23.40 27.07 0.35
CA GLY A 313 24.65 27.07 -0.39
C GLY A 313 25.84 26.51 0.37
N GLY A 314 26.96 26.36 -0.35
CA GLY A 314 28.21 25.88 0.23
C GLY A 314 28.15 24.45 0.76
N SER A 315 29.00 24.14 1.74
CA SER A 315 29.15 22.80 2.32
C SER A 315 28.09 22.50 3.37
N LYS A 316 26.97 21.95 2.94
CA LYS A 316 25.81 21.61 3.79
C LYS A 316 25.80 20.15 4.24
N TYR A 317 25.44 19.91 5.51
CA TYR A 317 25.09 18.61 6.08
C TYR A 317 24.14 18.82 7.26
N PHE A 318 22.85 18.75 7.02
CA PHE A 318 21.84 18.94 8.06
C PHE A 318 20.73 17.92 7.90
N CYS A 319 19.89 17.75 8.92
CA CYS A 319 18.84 16.77 8.84
C CYS A 319 17.62 17.11 9.68
N GLY A 320 16.57 16.29 9.50
CA GLY A 320 15.29 16.45 10.15
C GLY A 320 14.19 16.71 9.12
N ILE A 321 13.29 17.63 9.44
CA ILE A 321 12.17 18.03 8.60
C ILE A 321 12.42 19.46 8.13
N LEU A 322 12.52 19.64 6.82
CA LEU A 322 12.66 20.95 6.18
C LEU A 322 11.36 21.29 5.45
N ILE A 323 10.69 22.34 5.88
CA ILE A 323 9.47 22.85 5.25
C ILE A 323 9.72 24.30 4.85
N ALA A 324 9.60 24.60 3.56
CA ALA A 324 9.45 25.97 3.09
C ALA A 324 8.12 26.11 2.36
N LEU A 325 7.36 27.18 2.62
CA LEU A 325 6.13 27.45 1.88
C LEU A 325 6.41 28.11 0.52
N GLY A 326 7.58 28.73 0.35
CA GLY A 326 8.10 29.19 -0.93
C GLY A 326 8.97 28.14 -1.61
N LYS A 327 9.94 28.61 -2.40
CA LYS A 327 10.90 27.81 -3.17
C LYS A 327 12.06 27.35 -2.30
N ILE A 328 12.50 26.11 -2.48
CA ILE A 328 13.74 25.58 -1.89
C ILE A 328 14.80 25.44 -2.97
N THR A 329 15.93 26.10 -2.79
CA THR A 329 17.08 25.99 -3.70
C THR A 329 18.30 25.40 -2.98
N PHE A 330 18.76 24.24 -3.44
CA PHE A 330 20.02 23.65 -3.01
C PHE A 330 21.09 23.97 -4.04
N ASN A 331 21.90 24.99 -3.75
CA ASN A 331 23.04 25.34 -4.58
C ASN A 331 24.19 24.33 -4.44
N SER A 332 25.05 24.28 -5.46
CA SER A 332 26.19 23.37 -5.50
C SER A 332 27.10 23.55 -4.29
N GLY A 333 27.44 22.43 -3.65
CA GLY A 333 28.32 22.41 -2.48
C GLY A 333 27.91 21.32 -1.50
N GLY A 334 28.90 20.58 -1.01
CA GLY A 334 28.78 19.56 0.01
C GLY A 334 30.17 19.20 0.49
N LYS A 335 30.41 19.26 1.81
CA LYS A 335 31.63 18.74 2.42
C LYS A 335 31.25 17.72 3.46
N HIS A 336 32.04 16.65 3.48
CA HIS A 336 31.98 15.52 4.39
C HIS A 336 31.97 15.96 5.87
N PRO A 337 30.98 15.58 6.68
CA PRO A 337 31.05 15.77 8.12
C PRO A 337 31.86 14.63 8.77
N LEU A 338 33.12 14.41 8.38
CA LEU A 338 34.06 13.45 9.01
C LEU A 338 33.61 11.97 9.27
N GLY A 339 32.37 11.58 9.02
CA GLY A 339 31.79 10.25 9.19
C GLY A 339 30.77 10.03 8.08
N SER A 340 31.08 9.10 7.21
CA SER A 340 30.16 8.57 6.23
C SER A 340 28.93 7.98 6.94
N ILE A 341 27.73 8.44 6.61
CA ILE A 341 26.52 7.85 7.18
C ILE A 341 26.30 6.48 6.55
N SER A 342 26.08 5.49 7.41
CA SER A 342 25.50 4.21 7.05
C SER A 342 23.99 4.26 7.31
N VAL A 343 23.21 3.87 6.31
CA VAL A 343 21.75 3.82 6.33
C VAL A 343 21.30 2.41 5.95
N VAL A 344 20.10 2.02 6.37
CA VAL A 344 19.48 0.76 5.93
C VAL A 344 18.59 1.09 4.75
N PRO A 345 18.89 0.59 3.53
CA PRO A 345 17.96 0.73 2.41
C PRO A 345 16.61 0.06 2.74
N PRO A 346 15.49 0.56 2.20
CA PRO A 346 14.20 -0.10 2.28
C PRO A 346 14.29 -1.58 1.90
N LEU A 347 13.62 -2.46 2.65
CA LEU A 347 13.64 -3.91 2.37
C LEU A 347 13.12 -4.24 0.96
N GLU A 348 12.26 -3.38 0.42
CA GLU A 348 11.66 -3.52 -0.90
C GLU A 348 12.36 -2.67 -1.97
N ALA A 349 13.50 -2.04 -1.67
CA ALA A 349 14.23 -1.18 -2.61
C ALA A 349 14.58 -1.91 -3.92
N TRP A 350 14.83 -3.22 -3.86
CA TRP A 350 15.09 -4.09 -5.02
C TRP A 350 14.00 -4.03 -6.07
N LYS A 351 12.73 -3.78 -5.66
CA LYS A 351 11.61 -3.67 -6.58
C LYS A 351 11.91 -2.58 -7.61
N GLU A 352 12.48 -1.45 -7.20
CA GLU A 352 12.76 -0.32 -8.09
C GLU A 352 13.74 -0.62 -9.23
N TYR A 353 14.50 -1.70 -9.14
CA TYR A 353 15.55 -2.07 -10.09
C TYR A 353 15.18 -3.27 -10.95
N GLN A 354 13.95 -3.78 -10.88
CA GLN A 354 13.57 -4.93 -11.71
C GLN A 354 13.33 -4.55 -13.16
N VAL A 355 14.22 -4.97 -14.07
CA VAL A 355 13.84 -5.13 -15.48
C VAL A 355 13.18 -6.49 -15.61
N ASN A 356 11.97 -6.53 -16.20
CA ASN A 356 11.08 -7.69 -16.42
C ASN A 356 10.05 -7.96 -15.28
N VAL A 357 8.90 -7.28 -15.31
CA VAL A 357 7.70 -7.75 -14.58
C VAL A 357 6.84 -8.65 -15.43
N VAL A 358 6.53 -9.81 -14.84
CA VAL A 358 5.31 -10.64 -14.86
C VAL A 358 4.40 -10.57 -16.09
N GLU A 359 4.33 -11.69 -16.79
CA GLU A 359 3.36 -11.95 -17.86
C GLU A 359 1.96 -12.08 -17.24
N HIS A 360 1.16 -11.01 -17.30
CA HIS A 360 -0.22 -11.05 -16.83
C HIS A 360 -1.05 -11.96 -17.76
N LYS A 361 -1.35 -13.19 -17.32
CA LYS A 361 -2.28 -14.09 -18.00
C LYS A 361 -3.74 -13.79 -17.62
N GLY A 362 -4.18 -12.55 -17.85
CA GLY A 362 -5.59 -12.15 -17.80
C GLY A 362 -6.23 -11.95 -16.40
N ASP A 363 -7.37 -11.27 -16.42
CA ASP A 363 -8.10 -10.61 -15.31
C ASP A 363 -8.66 -11.47 -14.16
N SER A 364 -8.27 -12.74 -13.97
CA SER A 364 -8.99 -13.63 -13.04
C SER A 364 -8.29 -14.01 -11.73
N ASP A 365 -7.00 -13.72 -11.54
CA ASP A 365 -6.27 -14.23 -10.37
C ASP A 365 -5.74 -13.11 -9.47
N SER A 366 -6.55 -12.70 -8.50
CA SER A 366 -6.11 -11.96 -7.31
C SER A 366 -5.28 -12.88 -6.38
N GLY A 367 -4.10 -13.29 -6.84
CA GLY A 367 -3.19 -14.21 -6.14
C GLY A 367 -1.93 -13.53 -5.61
N ALA A 368 -1.27 -14.15 -4.62
CA ALA A 368 -0.01 -13.69 -4.06
C ALA A 368 1.12 -13.68 -5.12
N MET A 369 1.89 -12.59 -5.17
CA MET A 369 2.97 -12.39 -6.15
C MET A 369 4.06 -13.48 -6.15
N SER A 370 4.13 -14.31 -5.10
CA SER A 370 5.11 -15.39 -4.96
C SER A 370 4.90 -16.58 -5.90
N THR A 371 3.81 -16.63 -6.67
CA THR A 371 3.48 -17.74 -7.58
C THR A 371 3.57 -17.37 -9.06
N TRP A 372 4.20 -16.24 -9.39
CA TRP A 372 4.23 -15.67 -10.74
C TRP A 372 5.48 -16.13 -11.52
N ASP A 373 5.35 -16.38 -12.83
CA ASP A 373 6.41 -16.92 -13.71
C ASP A 373 6.87 -15.84 -14.70
N PHE A 374 8.19 -15.73 -14.93
CA PHE A 374 8.82 -14.62 -15.66
C PHE A 374 9.43 -15.13 -16.97
N SER A 375 8.83 -14.82 -18.12
CA SER A 375 9.38 -15.18 -19.43
C SER A 375 9.34 -14.03 -20.42
N CYS A 376 10.45 -13.79 -21.12
CA CYS A 376 10.53 -12.84 -22.24
C CYS A 376 9.85 -13.45 -23.48
N PRO A 377 8.97 -12.72 -24.20
CA PRO A 377 8.36 -13.23 -25.42
C PRO A 377 9.33 -13.07 -26.59
N GLY A 378 9.65 -14.18 -27.26
CA GLY A 378 10.34 -14.17 -28.54
C GLY A 378 11.87 -14.15 -28.42
N ASN A 379 12.50 -15.25 -28.84
CA ASN A 379 13.94 -15.49 -28.88
C ASN A 379 14.72 -14.58 -29.87
N THR A 380 14.38 -13.29 -29.99
CA THR A 380 15.00 -12.35 -30.92
C THR A 380 15.27 -10.98 -30.28
N HIS A 381 16.20 -10.92 -29.31
CA HIS A 381 17.22 -9.88 -29.12
C HIS A 381 18.14 -10.30 -27.95
N PRO A 382 19.35 -9.72 -27.78
CA PRO A 382 20.23 -10.10 -26.69
C PRO A 382 19.70 -9.51 -25.37
N CYS A 383 19.13 -10.37 -24.52
CA CYS A 383 19.15 -10.18 -23.06
C CYS A 383 20.43 -10.84 -22.49
N SER A 384 21.57 -10.67 -23.16
CA SER A 384 22.81 -11.39 -22.82
C SER A 384 23.51 -10.85 -21.58
N GLU A 385 23.04 -9.73 -21.01
CA GLU A 385 23.48 -9.26 -19.71
C GLU A 385 22.25 -8.87 -18.89
N PRO A 386 22.17 -9.31 -17.62
CA PRO A 386 21.06 -8.92 -16.78
C PRO A 386 21.11 -7.42 -16.54
N HIS A 387 20.04 -6.74 -16.91
CA HIS A 387 19.75 -5.42 -16.36
C HIS A 387 18.77 -5.65 -15.21
N GLY A 388 19.08 -5.11 -14.04
CA GLY A 388 18.22 -5.16 -12.87
C GLY A 388 18.69 -6.06 -11.74
N ASP A 389 17.82 -6.25 -10.75
CA ASP A 389 18.10 -7.00 -9.52
C ASP A 389 18.34 -8.51 -9.80
N THR A 390 19.58 -8.98 -9.67
CA THR A 390 19.97 -10.39 -9.84
C THR A 390 20.66 -10.97 -8.61
N ASP A 391 21.12 -12.23 -8.70
CA ASP A 391 21.91 -12.87 -7.63
C ASP A 391 23.29 -12.21 -7.40
N LYS A 392 23.72 -11.29 -8.26
CA LYS A 392 24.98 -10.55 -8.06
C LYS A 392 24.78 -9.49 -6.98
N VAL A 393 25.90 -9.12 -6.38
CA VAL A 393 25.98 -8.13 -5.32
C VAL A 393 26.46 -6.79 -5.88
N ASP A 394 25.90 -5.70 -5.38
CA ASP A 394 26.27 -4.31 -5.69
C ASP A 394 25.93 -3.87 -7.14
N GLU A 395 24.87 -4.42 -7.73
CA GLU A 395 24.33 -3.96 -9.03
C GLU A 395 23.67 -2.59 -8.94
N TYR A 396 23.16 -2.25 -7.75
CA TYR A 396 22.64 -0.94 -7.38
C TYR A 396 23.07 -0.59 -5.94
N PRO A 397 23.01 0.70 -5.54
CA PRO A 397 23.28 1.08 -4.16
C PRO A 397 22.45 0.24 -3.18
N GLY A 398 23.10 -0.41 -2.21
CA GLY A 398 22.38 -1.17 -1.19
C GLY A 398 21.81 -2.51 -1.66
N ASP A 399 22.16 -2.98 -2.85
CA ASP A 399 21.87 -4.34 -3.30
C ASP A 399 22.60 -5.38 -2.43
N SER A 400 21.99 -6.53 -2.11
CA SER A 400 22.70 -7.67 -1.51
C SER A 400 22.52 -9.00 -2.23
N GLY A 401 22.08 -8.97 -3.49
CA GLY A 401 21.65 -10.11 -4.27
C GLY A 401 20.14 -10.11 -4.47
N TYR A 402 19.65 -11.14 -5.16
CA TYR A 402 18.30 -11.19 -5.70
C TYR A 402 17.22 -11.01 -4.64
N HIS A 403 16.40 -9.98 -4.82
CA HIS A 403 15.33 -9.55 -3.92
C HIS A 403 15.79 -9.27 -2.49
N THR A 404 17.03 -8.84 -2.32
CA THR A 404 17.58 -8.55 -0.99
C THR A 404 18.26 -7.20 -0.97
N ALA A 405 17.81 -6.35 -0.05
CA ALA A 405 18.52 -5.14 0.31
C ALA A 405 19.61 -5.47 1.35
N ALA A 406 20.76 -4.82 1.22
CA ALA A 406 21.84 -4.87 2.18
C ALA A 406 21.35 -4.42 3.55
N GLY A 407 21.80 -5.12 4.61
CA GLY A 407 21.54 -4.69 5.98
C GLY A 407 22.08 -3.29 6.29
N CYS A 408 23.07 -2.82 5.53
CA CYS A 408 23.51 -1.43 5.55
C CYS A 408 24.17 -0.96 4.25
N TYR A 409 24.03 0.33 3.98
CA TYR A 409 24.67 1.05 2.89
C TYR A 409 25.28 2.36 3.39
N ASN A 410 26.56 2.53 3.10
CA ASN A 410 27.33 3.71 3.41
C ASN A 410 27.57 4.55 2.16
N PHE A 411 27.19 5.84 2.20
CA PHE A 411 27.30 6.71 1.02
C PHE A 411 28.71 6.95 0.50
N ARG A 412 29.74 6.65 1.31
CA ARG A 412 31.13 6.80 0.92
C ARG A 412 31.74 5.51 0.37
N TYR A 413 31.37 4.37 0.95
CA TYR A 413 32.06 3.10 0.72
C TYR A 413 31.19 2.01 0.11
N GLY A 414 29.88 2.25 -0.06
CA GLY A 414 28.94 1.24 -0.50
C GLY A 414 28.46 0.38 0.66
N ARG A 415 28.28 -0.93 0.43
CA ARG A 415 27.76 -1.85 1.45
C ARG A 415 28.59 -1.85 2.73
N ASP A 416 27.93 -1.73 3.88
CA ASP A 416 28.55 -1.77 5.20
C ASP A 416 27.95 -2.93 6.00
N ALA A 417 28.78 -3.87 6.46
CA ALA A 417 28.30 -5.08 7.12
C ALA A 417 27.71 -4.81 8.51
N ASN A 418 28.07 -3.70 9.16
CA ASN A 418 27.81 -3.49 10.59
C ASN A 418 26.90 -2.30 10.91
N CYS A 419 26.59 -1.43 9.95
CA CYS A 419 25.94 -0.14 10.21
C CYS A 419 26.61 0.72 11.29
N ASP A 420 27.86 0.45 11.64
CA ASP A 420 28.53 1.14 12.75
C ASP A 420 29.09 2.51 12.31
N GLY A 421 28.98 2.84 11.02
CA GLY A 421 29.57 4.05 10.43
C GLY A 421 31.10 4.05 10.44
N VAL A 422 31.71 2.95 10.92
CA VAL A 422 33.14 2.72 11.06
C VAL A 422 33.49 1.55 10.16
N PHE A 423 33.52 1.80 8.86
CA PHE A 423 34.06 0.78 7.97
C PHE A 423 35.55 0.57 8.32
N ASN A 424 35.87 -0.60 8.87
CA ASN A 424 37.23 -1.04 9.19
C ASN A 424 37.96 -1.39 7.90
N ASP A 425 38.23 -0.39 7.06
CA ASP A 425 39.01 -0.60 5.85
C ASP A 425 40.50 -0.56 6.19
N THR A 426 41.07 -1.72 6.52
CA THR A 426 42.52 -1.91 6.43
C THR A 426 42.95 -2.35 5.02
N GLY A 427 42.07 -2.32 4.01
CA GLY A 427 42.17 -3.20 2.84
C GLY A 427 41.99 -2.62 1.45
N ASP A 428 41.37 -1.45 1.22
CA ASP A 428 41.08 -1.02 -0.16
C ASP A 428 41.80 0.25 -0.64
N THR A 429 42.39 0.09 -1.82
CA THR A 429 43.26 1.00 -2.54
C THR A 429 42.51 1.56 -3.75
N GLY A 430 41.85 2.71 -3.58
CA GLY A 430 41.65 3.64 -4.71
C GLY A 430 40.32 3.58 -5.48
N GLY A 431 39.23 3.11 -4.87
CA GLY A 431 37.87 3.36 -5.38
C GLY A 431 37.49 4.86 -5.34
N PRO A 432 36.55 5.33 -6.20
CA PRO A 432 36.18 6.74 -6.29
C PRO A 432 35.71 7.27 -4.94
N VAL A 433 36.29 8.39 -4.52
CA VAL A 433 35.95 9.11 -3.29
C VAL A 433 34.45 9.42 -3.32
N GLY A 434 33.63 8.69 -2.54
CA GLY A 434 32.19 8.89 -2.50
C GLY A 434 31.82 10.36 -2.22
N ARG A 435 30.80 10.87 -2.92
CA ARG A 435 30.33 12.26 -2.80
C ARG A 435 29.50 12.42 -1.50
N ALA A 436 29.60 13.57 -0.84
CA ALA A 436 29.06 13.80 0.51
C ALA A 436 27.52 13.94 0.57
N LEU A 437 26.90 13.44 1.65
CA LEU A 437 25.48 13.67 1.94
C LEU A 437 25.23 15.16 2.26
N SER A 438 24.22 15.74 1.62
CA SER A 438 23.81 17.13 1.82
C SER A 438 22.68 17.26 2.84
N PHE A 439 21.71 16.33 2.81
CA PHE A 439 20.55 16.34 3.68
C PHE A 439 20.08 14.91 4.03
N LYS A 440 19.57 14.73 5.25
CA LYS A 440 18.86 13.50 5.67
C LYS A 440 17.48 13.85 6.23
N GLY A 441 16.42 13.16 5.82
CA GLY A 441 15.07 13.36 6.33
C GLY A 441 14.08 13.82 5.26
N TYR A 442 13.08 14.61 5.64
CA TYR A 442 11.99 15.00 4.73
C TYR A 442 12.11 16.47 4.30
N ILE A 443 11.92 16.72 3.01
CA ILE A 443 11.85 18.06 2.42
C ILE A 443 10.45 18.29 1.86
N TYR A 444 9.84 19.40 2.24
CA TYR A 444 8.64 19.93 1.59
C TYR A 444 8.89 21.34 1.09
N SER A 445 8.71 21.56 -0.21
CA SER A 445 8.68 22.89 -0.83
C SER A 445 7.26 23.23 -1.23
N GLY A 446 6.76 24.41 -0.89
CA GLY A 446 5.39 24.81 -1.23
C GLY A 446 5.21 25.15 -2.70
N THR A 447 6.28 25.62 -3.37
CA THR A 447 6.25 26.04 -4.79
C THR A 447 7.24 25.26 -5.64
N GLU A 448 8.54 25.43 -5.45
CA GLU A 448 9.55 24.83 -6.33
C GLU A 448 10.66 24.19 -5.51
N PHE A 449 11.12 23.00 -5.87
CA PHE A 449 12.36 22.45 -5.34
C PHE A 449 13.40 22.37 -6.43
N THR A 450 14.46 23.17 -6.30
CA THR A 450 15.61 23.15 -7.20
C THR A 450 16.80 22.46 -6.53
N ALA A 451 17.26 21.35 -7.08
CA ALA A 451 18.50 20.70 -6.64
C ALA A 451 19.62 20.86 -7.67
N GLY A 452 20.61 21.67 -7.34
CA GLY A 452 21.80 21.88 -8.16
C GLY A 452 23.07 21.22 -7.63
N GLY A 453 23.99 20.92 -8.55
CA GLY A 453 25.34 20.41 -8.25
C GLY A 453 25.31 19.03 -7.60
N THR A 454 26.42 18.59 -6.98
CA THR A 454 26.54 17.24 -6.37
C THR A 454 25.80 17.08 -5.04
N THR A 455 24.54 17.50 -4.99
CA THR A 455 23.66 17.39 -3.84
C THR A 455 23.26 15.92 -3.63
N LYS A 456 23.33 15.42 -2.40
CA LYS A 456 22.85 14.08 -2.06
C LYS A 456 21.84 14.13 -0.92
N ILE A 457 20.70 13.46 -1.09
CA ILE A 457 19.59 13.46 -0.13
C ILE A 457 19.30 12.01 0.27
N HIS A 458 19.18 11.75 1.56
CA HIS A 458 18.65 10.49 2.08
C HIS A 458 17.32 10.75 2.75
N GLY A 459 16.24 10.40 2.10
CA GLY A 459 14.89 10.68 2.53
C GLY A 459 13.97 10.91 1.35
N ALA A 460 13.03 11.85 1.49
CA ALA A 460 12.03 12.12 0.46
C ALA A 460 11.83 13.62 0.25
N VAL A 461 11.51 13.98 -0.99
CA VAL A 461 11.21 15.34 -1.41
C VAL A 461 9.76 15.40 -1.90
N ALA A 462 8.99 16.29 -1.31
CA ALA A 462 7.64 16.61 -1.74
C ALA A 462 7.56 18.08 -2.16
N VAL A 463 6.80 18.34 -3.22
CA VAL A 463 6.50 19.69 -3.70
C VAL A 463 4.99 19.91 -3.64
N GLY A 464 4.59 21.06 -3.13
CA GLY A 464 3.21 21.45 -2.93
C GLY A 464 2.40 21.54 -4.24
N PRO A 465 1.06 21.60 -4.14
CA PRO A 465 0.20 21.68 -5.31
C PRO A 465 0.51 22.91 -6.18
N GLY A 466 0.64 22.70 -7.50
CA GLY A 466 0.97 23.76 -8.45
C GLY A 466 2.48 24.06 -8.58
N GLY A 467 3.30 23.29 -7.87
CA GLY A 467 4.75 23.39 -7.91
C GLY A 467 5.49 22.45 -8.85
N ASP A 468 6.80 22.63 -8.90
CA ASP A 468 7.72 21.91 -9.76
C ASP A 468 8.97 21.41 -9.00
N PHE A 469 9.44 20.23 -9.40
CA PHE A 469 10.77 19.76 -9.05
C PHE A 469 11.68 20.01 -10.25
N ASP A 470 12.74 20.79 -10.05
CA ASP A 470 13.82 21.04 -11.02
C ASP A 470 15.13 20.44 -10.49
N GLY A 471 15.56 19.32 -11.06
CA GLY A 471 16.73 18.58 -10.58
C GLY A 471 17.87 18.51 -11.59
N GLY A 472 19.06 18.95 -11.20
CA GLY A 472 20.29 18.85 -11.99
C GLY A 472 21.51 18.41 -11.16
N GLY A 473 21.94 17.16 -11.33
CA GLY A 473 23.19 16.66 -10.73
C GLY A 473 23.09 16.09 -9.30
N CYS A 474 21.88 15.83 -8.81
CA CYS A 474 21.62 15.37 -7.45
C CYS A 474 21.41 13.86 -7.33
N ASP A 475 21.72 13.25 -6.18
CA ASP A 475 21.33 11.86 -5.91
C ASP A 475 20.34 11.81 -4.73
N ILE A 476 19.19 11.16 -4.92
CA ILE A 476 18.16 11.00 -3.89
C ILE A 476 18.01 9.52 -3.56
N TYR A 477 18.11 9.18 -2.28
CA TYR A 477 17.98 7.83 -1.76
C TYR A 477 16.78 7.79 -0.83
N TYR A 478 15.74 7.06 -1.21
CA TYR A 478 14.48 7.02 -0.48
C TYR A 478 14.62 6.38 0.91
N ASP A 479 13.96 6.97 1.91
CA ASP A 479 13.85 6.44 3.27
C ASP A 479 12.37 6.13 3.55
N ASP A 480 12.04 4.85 3.67
CA ASP A 480 10.67 4.36 3.92
C ASP A 480 10.27 4.44 5.40
N MET A 481 11.21 4.78 6.28
CA MET A 481 10.97 4.97 7.71
C MET A 481 10.54 6.40 8.07
N LEU A 482 10.37 7.29 7.08
CA LEU A 482 9.93 8.67 7.33
C LEU A 482 8.49 8.71 7.87
N ASP A 483 8.35 9.22 9.10
CA ASP A 483 7.06 9.54 9.70
C ASP A 483 6.78 11.04 9.67
N ILE A 484 5.91 11.44 8.74
CA ILE A 484 5.51 12.83 8.55
C ILE A 484 4.04 12.96 8.86
N LYS A 485 3.72 13.90 9.76
CA LYS A 485 2.35 14.28 10.09
C LYS A 485 1.75 15.04 8.91
N MET A 486 0.69 14.48 8.34
CA MET A 486 -0.03 15.06 7.20
C MET A 486 -1.31 15.75 7.65
N VAL A 487 -1.80 16.71 6.85
CA VAL A 487 -3.09 17.38 7.09
C VAL A 487 -4.26 16.40 7.05
N ASN A 488 -4.18 15.40 6.18
CA ASN A 488 -5.20 14.37 6.04
C ASN A 488 -4.62 13.02 6.47
N ASP A 489 -5.31 12.35 7.40
CA ASP A 489 -5.08 10.94 7.67
C ASP A 489 -5.59 10.14 6.45
N ASN A 490 -4.73 9.97 5.44
CA ASN A 490 -5.06 9.15 4.28
C ASN A 490 -5.02 7.67 4.70
N ILE A 491 -6.10 7.23 5.33
CA ILE A 491 -6.25 5.87 5.85
C ILE A 491 -6.81 4.99 4.74
N THR A 492 -6.06 3.96 4.37
CA THR A 492 -6.47 2.97 3.37
C THR A 492 -6.79 1.64 4.04
N ARG A 493 -7.88 0.99 3.62
CA ARG A 493 -8.19 -0.37 4.07
C ARG A 493 -7.33 -1.38 3.32
N THR A 494 -6.43 -2.07 4.02
CA THR A 494 -5.53 -3.07 3.42
C THR A 494 -6.15 -4.47 3.38
N SER A 495 -7.02 -4.82 4.33
CA SER A 495 -7.71 -6.12 4.32
C SER A 495 -9.06 -6.08 5.04
N TRP A 496 -9.92 -7.04 4.68
CA TRP A 496 -11.26 -7.20 5.26
C TRP A 496 -11.65 -8.68 5.23
N TYR A 497 -11.98 -9.27 6.38
CA TYR A 497 -12.45 -10.65 6.46
C TYR A 497 -13.21 -10.96 7.76
N GLU A 498 -14.07 -11.98 7.71
CA GLU A 498 -14.78 -12.50 8.88
C GLU A 498 -13.83 -13.28 9.80
N VAL A 499 -13.95 -13.08 11.11
CA VAL A 499 -13.16 -13.78 12.14
C VAL A 499 -14.07 -14.42 13.18
N THR A 500 -13.52 -15.37 13.92
CA THR A 500 -14.24 -15.99 15.05
C THR A 500 -14.56 -14.91 16.09
N PRO A 501 -15.83 -14.71 16.46
CA PRO A 501 -16.20 -13.69 17.43
C PRO A 501 -15.67 -14.03 18.81
N VAL A 502 -15.22 -13.02 19.54
CA VAL A 502 -14.99 -13.11 20.99
C VAL A 502 -16.35 -13.06 21.68
N GLU A 503 -16.52 -13.85 22.72
CA GLU A 503 -17.78 -13.89 23.47
C GLU A 503 -18.04 -12.53 24.14
N PHE A 504 -19.30 -12.06 24.06
CA PHE A 504 -19.74 -10.76 24.59
C PHE A 504 -19.61 -10.68 26.11
#